data_AF-A0A814WFB7-F1
#
_entry.id   AF-A0A814WFB7-F1
#
_cell.length_a   1.000
_cell.length_b   1.000
_cell.length_c   1.000
_cell.angle_alpha   90.00
_cell.angle_beta   90.00
_cell.angle_gamma   90.00
#
_symmetry.space_group_name_H-M   'P 1'
#
loop_
_entity.id
_entity.type
_entity.pdbx_description
1 polymer ?
#
loop_
_entity_poly.entity_id
_entity_poly.type
_entity_poly.pdbx_seq_one_letter_code
_entity_poly.pdbx_strand_id
1 'polypeptide(L)'
;MALFFVGYLLAVASTVAFIVAILTPKWIYPNNLPVSDANPASPAESNYQGIFYVDQGFANNTCRDWILTPKDSVNSCRPTYAVACASLAIVASSLSIILLWLAGAYLYIRRRRLAPHFVTFLAALTLLIFFISAIIWIVMITMNRDINMRILRQSIGFSTWIAVGASGGYLLTFILFGLYRLDLGHRRYLKEMDYSRRF
;
A
#
# COMPACT_ATOMS: atom_id res chain seq x y z
N MET A 1 -24.23 -1.87 -13.15
CA MET A 1 -23.06 -2.19 -14.02
C MET A 1 -22.06 -1.04 -14.07
N ALA A 2 -22.48 0.21 -14.34
CA ALA A 2 -21.58 1.37 -14.32
C ALA A 2 -20.77 1.51 -13.01
N LEU A 3 -21.44 1.37 -11.85
CA LEU A 3 -20.77 1.41 -10.54
C LEU A 3 -19.65 0.37 -10.37
N PHE A 4 -19.86 -0.85 -10.86
CA PHE A 4 -18.85 -1.91 -10.78
C PHE A 4 -17.65 -1.60 -11.69
N PHE A 5 -17.91 -1.07 -12.88
CA PHE A 5 -16.84 -0.70 -13.82
C PHE A 5 -16.00 0.47 -13.29
N VAL A 6 -16.65 1.51 -12.73
CA VAL A 6 -15.94 2.63 -12.07
C VAL A 6 -15.13 2.12 -10.88
N GLY A 7 -15.70 1.26 -10.04
CA GLY A 7 -14.97 0.64 -8.93
C GLY A 7 -13.77 -0.17 -9.41
N TYR A 8 -13.90 -0.92 -10.52
CA TYR A 8 -12.80 -1.68 -11.09
C TYR A 8 -11.66 -0.79 -11.62
N LEU A 9 -11.96 0.27 -12.36
CA LEU A 9 -10.94 1.21 -12.83
C LEU A 9 -10.19 1.88 -11.67
N LEU A 10 -10.93 2.23 -10.62
CA LEU A 10 -10.36 2.83 -9.42
C LEU A 10 -9.49 1.84 -8.64
N ALA A 11 -9.87 0.56 -8.61
CA ALA A 11 -9.04 -0.51 -8.09
C ALA A 11 -7.72 -0.63 -8.87
N VAL A 12 -7.78 -0.65 -10.21
CA VAL A 12 -6.59 -0.73 -11.07
C VAL A 12 -5.65 0.45 -10.80
N ALA A 13 -6.17 1.68 -10.79
CA ALA A 13 -5.37 2.88 -10.52
C ALA A 13 -4.73 2.83 -9.12
N SER A 14 -5.48 2.39 -8.11
CA SER A 14 -4.99 2.26 -6.73
C SER A 14 -3.93 1.18 -6.60
N THR A 15 -4.06 0.06 -7.31
CA THR A 15 -3.05 -1.00 -7.35
C THR A 15 -1.75 -0.53 -7.98
N VAL A 16 -1.83 0.16 -9.13
CA VAL A 16 -0.64 0.72 -9.78
C VAL A 16 0.03 1.75 -8.88
N ALA A 17 -0.74 2.69 -8.32
CA ALA A 17 -0.22 3.69 -7.40
C ALA A 17 0.46 3.06 -6.18
N PHE A 18 -0.14 2.01 -5.60
CA PHE A 18 0.44 1.29 -4.48
C PHE A 18 1.76 0.60 -4.86
N ILE A 19 1.80 -0.11 -5.98
CA ILE A 19 3.01 -0.79 -6.46
C ILE A 19 4.14 0.24 -6.72
N VAL A 20 3.81 1.38 -7.33
CA VAL A 20 4.77 2.46 -7.53
C VAL A 20 5.26 3.01 -6.19
N ALA A 21 4.37 3.19 -5.22
CA ALA A 21 4.74 3.66 -3.90
C ALA A 21 5.73 2.71 -3.22
N ILE A 22 5.47 1.39 -3.19
CA ILE A 22 6.35 0.43 -2.50
C ILE A 22 7.71 0.27 -3.19
N LEU A 23 7.76 0.38 -4.51
CA LEU A 23 9.01 0.26 -5.28
C LEU A 23 9.85 1.53 -5.23
N THR A 24 9.23 2.69 -5.04
CA THR A 24 9.95 3.97 -4.99
C THR A 24 10.57 4.16 -3.60
N PRO A 25 11.90 4.26 -3.46
CA PRO A 25 12.57 4.23 -2.17
C PRO A 25 12.51 5.56 -1.39
N LYS A 26 11.49 6.40 -1.64
CA LYS A 26 11.31 7.75 -1.09
C LYS A 26 10.18 7.81 -0.07
N TRP A 27 10.19 6.89 0.92
CA TRP A 27 9.16 6.85 1.98
C TRP A 27 9.48 7.80 3.12
N ILE A 28 10.75 7.86 3.52
CA ILE A 28 11.24 8.75 4.56
C ILE A 28 12.50 9.43 4.03
N TYR A 29 12.60 10.74 4.24
CA TYR A 29 13.87 11.45 4.18
C TYR A 29 14.30 11.74 5.62
N PRO A 30 15.33 11.07 6.14
CA PRO A 30 15.96 11.53 7.37
C PRO A 30 16.60 12.88 7.05
N ASN A 31 16.02 13.99 7.54
CA ASN A 31 16.65 15.28 7.29
C ASN A 31 18.02 15.27 7.97
N ASN A 32 19.00 15.65 7.17
CA ASN A 32 20.42 15.62 7.44
C ASN A 32 20.76 15.97 8.90
N LEU A 33 21.66 15.17 9.48
CA LEU A 33 22.60 15.65 10.50
C LEU A 33 23.15 17.02 10.06
N PRO A 34 23.48 17.93 10.99
CA PRO A 34 24.07 19.21 10.63
C PRO A 34 25.23 18.96 9.66
N VAL A 35 25.18 19.62 8.50
CA VAL A 35 26.30 19.69 7.56
C VAL A 35 27.48 20.18 8.39
N SER A 36 28.39 19.28 8.77
CA SER A 36 29.69 19.71 9.24
C SER A 36 30.36 20.37 8.04
N ASP A 37 30.82 21.61 8.22
CA ASP A 37 31.36 22.53 7.20
C ASP A 37 32.62 22.03 6.44
N ALA A 38 32.82 20.72 6.30
CA ALA A 38 34.11 20.14 5.95
C ALA A 38 34.22 19.55 4.54
N ASN A 39 33.16 19.44 3.73
CA ASN A 39 33.30 18.96 2.34
C ASN A 39 32.15 19.38 1.40
N PRO A 40 32.32 20.41 0.56
CA PRO A 40 31.34 20.81 -0.47
C PRO A 40 31.39 19.95 -1.75
N ALA A 41 32.16 18.85 -1.76
CA ALA A 41 32.48 18.10 -2.99
C ALA A 41 31.66 16.81 -3.21
N SER A 42 30.81 16.37 -2.27
CA SER A 42 29.86 15.28 -2.54
C SER A 42 28.48 15.88 -2.84
N PRO A 43 27.85 15.55 -3.99
CA PRO A 43 26.52 16.04 -4.28
C PRO A 43 25.59 15.53 -3.18
N ALA A 44 24.99 16.46 -2.43
CA ALA A 44 24.02 16.25 -1.34
C ALA A 44 23.54 14.79 -1.27
N GLU A 45 24.25 13.93 -0.51
CA GLU A 45 23.97 12.50 -0.48
C GLU A 45 22.52 12.33 -0.04
N SER A 46 21.69 11.90 -0.99
CA SER A 46 20.26 11.82 -0.81
C SER A 46 19.96 10.67 0.16
N ASN A 47 19.86 10.98 1.44
CA ASN A 47 19.44 10.00 2.42
C ASN A 47 17.95 9.71 2.20
N TYR A 48 17.63 8.45 1.88
CA TYR A 48 16.25 8.03 1.75
C TYR A 48 16.07 6.58 2.20
N GLN A 49 14.92 6.33 2.80
CA GLN A 49 14.53 5.00 3.23
C GLN A 49 13.26 4.62 2.49
N GLY A 50 13.29 3.44 1.86
CA GLY A 50 12.16 2.80 1.21
C GLY A 50 11.71 1.53 1.93
N ILE A 51 10.77 0.82 1.32
CA ILE A 51 10.29 -0.48 1.82
C ILE A 51 11.29 -1.61 1.58
N PHE A 52 11.94 -1.61 0.42
CA PHE A 52 12.86 -2.69 0.03
C PHE A 52 14.33 -2.27 0.07
N TYR A 53 14.62 -0.97 0.13
CA TYR A 53 15.95 -0.42 -0.02
C TYR A 53 16.18 0.76 0.93
N VAL A 54 17.39 0.85 1.46
CA VAL A 54 17.84 1.94 2.33
C VAL A 54 19.15 2.50 1.78
N ASP A 55 19.24 3.83 1.67
CA ASP A 55 20.48 4.55 1.42
C ASP A 55 20.68 5.62 2.50
N GLN A 56 21.72 5.44 3.32
CA GLN A 56 22.10 6.36 4.38
C GLN A 56 23.58 6.70 4.26
N GLY A 57 23.89 7.93 3.86
CA GLY A 57 25.20 8.55 3.96
C GLY A 57 25.49 8.99 5.39
N PHE A 58 26.52 8.39 5.99
CA PHE A 58 27.17 8.88 7.22
C PHE A 58 28.48 9.56 6.85
N ALA A 59 28.94 10.49 7.69
CA ALA A 59 30.12 11.35 7.43
C ALA A 59 31.37 10.60 6.94
N ASN A 60 31.53 9.31 7.27
CA ASN A 60 32.66 8.47 6.85
C ASN A 60 32.25 7.16 6.15
N ASN A 61 30.95 6.90 5.91
CA ASN A 61 30.51 5.64 5.30
C ASN A 61 29.09 5.74 4.71
N THR A 62 28.87 5.23 3.51
CA THR A 62 27.53 5.07 2.92
C THR A 62 26.99 3.67 3.20
N CYS A 63 25.83 3.60 3.83
CA CYS A 63 25.13 2.36 4.10
C CYS A 63 24.01 2.15 3.07
N ARG A 64 24.26 1.23 2.14
CA ARG A 64 23.32 0.83 1.09
C ARG A 64 22.98 -0.62 1.25
N ASP A 65 21.72 -0.92 1.55
CA ASP A 65 21.30 -2.30 1.77
C ASP A 65 19.87 -2.55 1.31
N TRP A 66 19.65 -3.78 0.82
CA TRP A 66 18.34 -4.30 0.48
C TRP A 66 17.75 -4.97 1.73
N ILE A 67 16.56 -4.54 2.12
CA ILE A 67 15.94 -4.94 3.39
C ILE A 67 15.68 -6.45 3.46
N LEU A 68 15.43 -7.11 2.33
CA LEU A 68 15.13 -8.54 2.28
C LEU A 68 16.37 -9.46 2.24
N THR A 69 17.58 -8.91 2.15
CA THR A 69 18.80 -9.72 2.15
C THR A 69 19.00 -10.38 3.52
N PRO A 70 19.45 -11.65 3.59
CA PRO A 70 19.87 -12.25 4.85
C PRO A 70 20.94 -11.39 5.52
N LYS A 71 20.89 -11.33 6.86
CA LYS A 71 21.71 -10.43 7.67
C LYS A 71 23.13 -10.99 7.79
N ASP A 72 23.86 -10.99 6.68
CA ASP A 72 25.21 -11.54 6.60
C ASP A 72 26.28 -10.46 6.82
N SER A 73 25.86 -9.17 6.91
CA SER A 73 26.76 -8.03 7.12
C SER A 73 26.70 -7.51 8.56
N VAL A 74 27.88 -7.39 9.18
CA VAL A 74 28.09 -6.85 10.54
C VAL A 74 27.68 -5.37 10.66
N ASN A 75 27.46 -4.69 9.52
CA ASN A 75 27.08 -3.27 9.42
C ASN A 75 25.72 -3.05 8.71
N SER A 76 24.72 -3.92 8.91
CA SER A 76 23.40 -3.69 8.29
C SER A 76 22.67 -2.51 8.95
N CYS A 77 22.44 -1.40 8.22
CA CYS A 77 21.57 -0.30 8.69
C CYS A 77 20.07 -0.61 8.55
N ARG A 78 19.74 -1.91 8.50
CA ARG A 78 18.38 -2.41 8.32
C ARG A 78 17.58 -2.26 9.63
N PRO A 79 16.49 -1.48 9.65
CA PRO A 79 15.58 -1.46 10.78
C PRO A 79 14.88 -2.81 10.91
N THR A 80 14.72 -3.32 12.13
CA THR A 80 14.06 -4.61 12.42
C THR A 80 12.62 -4.66 11.90
N TYR A 81 11.89 -3.55 11.99
CA TYR A 81 10.50 -3.46 11.50
C TYR A 81 10.39 -3.43 9.97
N ALA A 82 11.46 -3.06 9.26
CA ALA A 82 11.41 -2.86 7.81
C ALA A 82 11.16 -4.17 7.05
N VAL A 83 11.68 -5.29 7.56
CA VAL A 83 11.45 -6.63 7.00
C VAL A 83 9.98 -7.03 7.09
N ALA A 84 9.36 -6.83 8.26
CA ALA A 84 7.95 -7.14 8.48
C ALA A 84 7.05 -6.28 7.58
N CYS A 85 7.42 -5.01 7.38
CA CYS A 85 6.68 -4.15 6.48
C CYS A 85 6.86 -4.53 5.01
N ALA A 86 8.07 -4.91 4.61
CA ALA A 86 8.37 -5.39 3.26
C ALA A 86 7.59 -6.66 2.92
N SER A 87 7.53 -7.63 3.85
CA SER A 87 6.75 -8.85 3.66
C SER A 87 5.24 -8.57 3.59
N LEU A 88 4.71 -7.71 4.46
CA LEU A 88 3.31 -7.28 4.40
C LEU A 88 2.98 -6.56 3.08
N ALA A 89 3.88 -5.70 2.58
CA ALA A 89 3.71 -5.00 1.31
C ALA A 89 3.67 -5.98 0.12
N ILE A 90 4.51 -7.02 0.14
CA ILE A 90 4.47 -8.10 -0.88
C ILE A 90 3.12 -8.81 -0.84
N VAL A 91 2.66 -9.23 0.34
CA VAL A 91 1.37 -9.92 0.48
C VAL A 91 0.20 -9.03 0.05
N ALA A 92 0.23 -7.76 0.40
CA ALA A 92 -0.81 -6.81 0.00
C ALA A 92 -0.84 -6.61 -1.53
N SER A 93 0.34 -6.49 -2.15
CA SER A 93 0.46 -6.35 -3.59
C SER A 93 -0.03 -7.60 -4.34
N SER A 94 0.30 -8.81 -3.87
CA SER A 94 -0.16 -10.05 -4.50
C SER A 94 -1.67 -10.23 -4.39
N LEU A 95 -2.26 -9.94 -3.22
CA LEU A 95 -3.72 -9.98 -3.03
C LEU A 95 -4.44 -8.96 -3.91
N SER A 96 -3.87 -7.76 -4.10
CA SER A 96 -4.46 -6.75 -4.99
C SER A 96 -4.47 -7.20 -6.46
N ILE A 97 -3.43 -7.89 -6.93
CA ILE A 97 -3.39 -8.46 -8.28
C ILE A 97 -4.45 -9.55 -8.44
N ILE A 98 -4.60 -10.42 -7.44
CA ILE A 98 -5.65 -11.46 -7.44
C ILE A 98 -7.05 -10.82 -7.48
N LEU A 99 -7.27 -9.73 -6.75
CA LEU A 99 -8.51 -8.96 -6.79
C LEU A 99 -8.80 -8.42 -8.19
N LEU A 100 -7.81 -7.83 -8.85
CA LEU A 100 -7.96 -7.31 -10.21
C LEU A 100 -8.28 -8.43 -11.20
N TRP A 101 -7.63 -9.59 -11.09
CA TRP A 101 -7.91 -10.75 -11.92
C TRP A 101 -9.35 -11.25 -11.74
N LEU A 102 -9.82 -11.40 -10.50
CA LEU A 102 -11.18 -11.85 -10.23
C LEU A 102 -12.23 -10.84 -10.68
N ALA A 103 -12.01 -9.55 -10.43
CA ALA A 103 -12.92 -8.49 -10.86
C ALA A 103 -12.95 -8.37 -12.40
N GLY A 104 -11.81 -8.50 -13.06
CA GLY A 104 -11.70 -8.52 -14.53
C GLY A 104 -12.38 -9.75 -15.14
N ALA A 105 -12.15 -10.94 -14.57
CA ALA A 105 -12.81 -12.16 -15.00
C ALA A 105 -14.34 -12.09 -14.84
N TYR A 106 -14.83 -11.41 -13.80
CA TYR A 106 -16.26 -11.15 -13.62
C TYR A 106 -16.84 -10.25 -14.72
N LEU A 107 -16.13 -9.18 -15.08
CA LEU A 107 -16.52 -8.30 -16.20
C LEU A 107 -16.57 -9.07 -17.52
N TYR A 108 -15.60 -9.94 -17.78
CA TYR A 108 -15.50 -10.72 -19.00
C TYR A 108 -16.56 -11.82 -19.10
N ILE A 109 -16.72 -12.64 -18.06
CA ILE A 109 -17.52 -13.87 -18.15
C ILE A 109 -19.02 -13.62 -17.91
N ARG A 110 -19.42 -12.47 -17.32
CA ARG A 110 -20.80 -11.95 -17.12
C ARG A 110 -21.88 -12.91 -16.54
N ARG A 111 -21.58 -14.20 -16.31
CA ARG A 111 -22.52 -15.28 -15.97
C ARG A 111 -22.38 -15.83 -14.55
N ARG A 112 -21.34 -15.48 -13.77
CA ARG A 112 -21.10 -16.09 -12.45
C ARG A 112 -21.77 -15.32 -11.30
N ARG A 113 -22.83 -15.91 -10.72
CA ARG A 113 -23.64 -15.34 -9.62
C ARG A 113 -22.93 -15.21 -8.27
N LEU A 114 -21.82 -15.94 -8.04
CA LEU A 114 -21.06 -15.98 -6.78
C LEU A 114 -19.87 -15.01 -6.72
N ALA A 115 -19.38 -14.57 -7.89
CA ALA A 115 -18.22 -13.68 -8.01
C ALA A 115 -18.31 -12.36 -7.22
N PRO A 116 -19.45 -11.66 -7.11
CA PRO A 116 -19.46 -10.36 -6.42
C PRO A 116 -19.20 -10.47 -4.91
N HIS A 117 -19.52 -11.59 -4.25
CA HIS A 117 -19.21 -11.77 -2.82
C HIS A 117 -17.71 -11.94 -2.59
N PHE A 118 -17.06 -12.79 -3.39
CA PHE A 118 -15.61 -13.01 -3.30
C PHE A 118 -14.82 -11.75 -3.62
N VAL A 119 -15.23 -10.98 -4.63
CA VAL A 119 -14.56 -9.70 -4.96
C VAL A 119 -14.71 -8.68 -3.82
N THR A 120 -15.90 -8.55 -3.21
CA THR A 120 -16.06 -7.64 -2.05
C THR A 120 -15.27 -8.07 -0.82
N PHE A 121 -15.22 -9.38 -0.54
CA PHE A 121 -14.46 -9.92 0.59
C PHE A 121 -12.96 -9.73 0.39
N LEU A 122 -12.47 -10.04 -0.81
CA LEU A 122 -11.06 -9.87 -1.15
C LEU A 122 -10.66 -8.39 -1.16
N ALA A 123 -11.54 -7.48 -1.61
CA ALA A 123 -11.32 -6.04 -1.50
C ALA A 123 -11.20 -5.57 -0.04
N ALA A 124 -12.07 -6.07 0.85
CA ALA A 124 -11.98 -5.78 2.28
C ALA A 124 -10.67 -6.29 2.89
N LEU A 125 -10.27 -7.51 2.54
CA LEU A 125 -9.03 -8.12 3.02
C LEU A 125 -7.80 -7.34 2.53
N THR A 126 -7.76 -6.95 1.25
CA THR A 126 -6.68 -6.12 0.71
C THR A 126 -6.58 -4.79 1.43
N LEU A 127 -7.73 -4.14 1.67
CA LEU A 127 -7.79 -2.85 2.36
C LEU A 127 -7.29 -2.97 3.80
N LEU A 128 -7.71 -4.02 4.53
CA LEU A 128 -7.26 -4.27 5.90
C LEU A 128 -5.73 -4.42 5.98
N ILE A 129 -5.13 -5.20 5.08
CA ILE A 129 -3.68 -5.43 5.05
C ILE A 129 -2.95 -4.14 4.67
N PHE A 130 -3.47 -3.36 3.71
CA PHE A 130 -2.91 -2.03 3.40
C PHE A 130 -2.93 -1.09 4.60
N PHE A 131 -4.06 -1.05 5.30
CA PHE A 131 -4.22 -0.17 6.46
C PHE A 131 -3.28 -0.55 7.59
N ILE A 132 -3.15 -1.86 7.88
CA ILE A 132 -2.21 -2.37 8.88
C ILE A 132 -0.76 -2.03 8.48
N SER A 133 -0.38 -2.25 7.21
CA SER A 133 0.97 -1.94 6.73
C SER A 133 1.30 -0.45 6.85
N ALA A 134 0.37 0.42 6.44
CA ALA A 134 0.54 1.87 6.54
C ALA A 134 0.59 2.36 7.99
N ILE A 135 -0.28 1.84 8.88
CA ILE A 135 -0.25 2.16 10.31
C ILE A 135 1.08 1.75 10.93
N ILE A 136 1.55 0.52 10.69
CA ILE A 136 2.84 0.07 11.24
C ILE A 136 3.96 1.00 10.77
N TRP A 137 3.97 1.39 9.49
CA TRP A 137 4.95 2.37 8.98
C TRP A 137 4.87 3.71 9.69
N ILE A 138 3.68 4.29 9.82
CA ILE A 138 3.48 5.61 10.46
C ILE A 138 3.84 5.55 11.94
N VAL A 139 3.36 4.54 12.66
CA VAL A 139 3.63 4.34 14.09
C VAL A 139 5.12 4.15 14.34
N MET A 140 5.80 3.35 13.52
CA MET A 140 7.24 3.15 13.65
C MET A 140 8.02 4.42 13.33
N ILE A 141 7.60 5.24 12.36
CA ILE A 141 8.17 6.58 12.13
C ILE A 141 8.00 7.46 13.38
N THR A 142 6.80 7.49 13.97
CA THR A 142 6.52 8.34 15.15
C THR A 142 7.24 7.86 16.40
N MET A 143 7.30 6.55 16.65
CA MET A 143 8.02 5.97 17.79
C MET A 143 9.53 6.18 17.68
N ASN A 144 10.08 6.06 16.46
CA ASN A 144 11.50 6.32 16.24
C ASN A 144 11.85 7.81 16.37
N ARG A 145 10.85 8.71 16.19
CA ARG A 145 10.96 10.13 16.53
C ARG A 145 11.07 10.34 18.05
N ASP A 146 10.24 9.68 18.85
CA ASP A 146 10.22 9.85 20.31
C ASP A 146 11.48 9.30 20.99
N ILE A 147 12.01 8.16 20.53
CA ILE A 147 13.20 7.53 21.13
C ILE A 147 14.50 8.27 20.77
N ASN A 148 14.58 8.87 19.57
CA ASN A 148 15.77 9.58 19.09
C ASN A 148 15.65 11.11 19.17
N MET A 149 14.75 11.64 20.02
CA MET A 149 14.54 13.07 20.25
C MET A 149 15.75 13.75 20.92
N ARG A 150 16.84 13.87 20.17
CA ARG A 150 17.72 15.04 20.25
C ARG A 150 18.28 15.52 18.92
N ILE A 151 18.29 14.74 17.82
CA ILE A 151 19.06 15.18 16.62
C ILE A 151 18.40 14.92 15.23
N LEU A 152 17.46 13.97 15.05
CA LEU A 152 17.00 13.60 13.68
C LEU A 152 15.55 14.02 13.39
N ARG A 153 15.38 15.09 12.60
CA ARG A 153 14.09 15.52 12.07
C ARG A 153 13.73 14.69 10.84
N GLN A 154 13.02 13.57 11.00
CA GLN A 154 12.54 12.79 9.84
C GLN A 154 11.39 13.52 9.12
N SER A 155 11.44 13.61 7.78
CA SER A 155 10.36 14.13 6.95
C SER A 155 9.70 13.02 6.13
N ILE A 156 8.38 13.16 5.93
CA ILE A 156 7.56 12.19 5.20
C ILE A 156 7.85 12.34 3.71
N GLY A 157 8.25 11.25 3.06
CA GLY A 157 8.59 11.22 1.65
C GLY A 157 7.39 11.08 0.72
N PHE A 158 7.64 11.30 -0.58
CA PHE A 158 6.62 11.28 -1.64
C PHE A 158 5.89 9.94 -1.75
N SER A 159 6.61 8.82 -1.60
CA SER A 159 6.02 7.48 -1.70
C SER A 159 4.94 7.25 -0.64
N THR A 160 5.10 7.83 0.56
CA THR A 160 4.14 7.71 1.65
C THR A 160 2.82 8.41 1.30
N TRP A 161 2.87 9.58 0.67
CA TRP A 161 1.67 10.27 0.18
C TRP A 161 0.95 9.48 -0.91
N ILE A 162 1.69 8.88 -1.84
CA ILE A 162 1.09 7.99 -2.85
C ILE A 162 0.42 6.79 -2.18
N ALA A 163 1.06 6.16 -1.19
CA ALA A 163 0.50 5.02 -0.47
C ALA A 163 -0.80 5.39 0.27
N VAL A 164 -0.86 6.56 0.91
CA VAL A 164 -2.08 7.09 1.54
C VAL A 164 -3.16 7.34 0.48
N GLY A 165 -2.83 7.95 -0.66
CA GLY A 165 -3.77 8.16 -1.75
C GLY A 165 -4.32 6.84 -2.32
N ALA A 166 -3.45 5.85 -2.54
CA ALA A 166 -3.83 4.52 -2.98
C ALA A 166 -4.77 3.83 -1.97
N SER A 167 -4.53 4.00 -0.67
CA SER A 167 -5.40 3.46 0.38
C SER A 167 -6.83 4.06 0.34
N GLY A 168 -6.94 5.37 0.10
CA GLY A 168 -8.23 6.04 -0.11
C GLY A 168 -8.95 5.55 -1.36
N GLY A 169 -8.20 5.26 -2.43
CA GLY A 169 -8.74 4.63 -3.63
C GLY A 169 -9.29 3.22 -3.37
N TYR A 170 -8.56 2.37 -2.65
CA TYR A 170 -9.10 1.06 -2.25
C TYR A 170 -10.36 1.15 -1.39
N LEU A 171 -10.46 2.15 -0.52
CA LEU A 171 -11.67 2.40 0.27
C LEU A 171 -12.87 2.73 -0.61
N LEU A 172 -12.71 3.64 -1.56
CA LEU A 172 -13.78 3.97 -2.51
C LEU A 172 -14.16 2.77 -3.38
N THR A 173 -13.18 1.98 -3.82
CA THR A 173 -13.41 0.72 -4.55
C THR A 173 -14.28 -0.24 -3.73
N PHE A 174 -13.93 -0.43 -2.46
CA PHE A 174 -14.68 -1.30 -1.55
C PHE A 174 -16.13 -0.83 -1.39
N ILE A 175 -16.35 0.47 -1.19
CA ILE A 175 -17.69 1.07 -1.08
C ILE A 175 -18.48 0.85 -2.38
N LEU A 176 -17.88 1.11 -3.54
CA LEU A 176 -18.53 0.93 -4.84
C LEU A 176 -18.93 -0.52 -5.11
N PHE A 177 -18.05 -1.48 -4.79
CA PHE A 177 -18.38 -2.91 -4.90
C PHE A 177 -19.46 -3.32 -3.89
N GLY A 178 -19.44 -2.76 -2.68
CA GLY A 178 -20.49 -2.97 -1.67
C GLY A 178 -21.85 -2.46 -2.13
N LEU A 179 -21.92 -1.23 -2.63
CA LEU A 179 -23.15 -0.64 -3.19
C LEU A 179 -23.67 -1.43 -4.39
N TYR A 180 -22.78 -1.85 -5.30
CA TYR A 180 -23.16 -2.69 -6.43
C TYR A 180 -23.74 -4.05 -5.98
N ARG A 181 -23.17 -4.64 -4.92
CA ARG A 181 -23.70 -5.86 -4.32
C ARG A 181 -25.11 -5.65 -3.73
N LEU A 182 -25.34 -4.53 -3.05
CA LEU A 182 -26.66 -4.19 -2.50
C LEU A 182 -27.71 -3.99 -3.61
N ASP A 183 -27.38 -3.27 -4.70
CA ASP A 183 -28.26 -3.11 -5.87
C ASP A 183 -28.62 -4.47 -6.50
N LEU A 184 -27.63 -5.38 -6.62
CA LEU A 184 -27.88 -6.74 -7.10
C LEU A 184 -28.80 -7.55 -6.18
N GLY A 185 -28.69 -7.39 -4.86
CA GLY A 185 -29.57 -8.05 -3.88
C GLY A 185 -31.00 -7.53 -3.97
N HIS A 186 -31.17 -6.21 -4.03
CA HIS A 186 -32.48 -5.56 -4.11
C HIS A 186 -33.25 -5.98 -5.37
N ARG A 187 -32.59 -6.03 -6.53
CA ARG A 187 -33.21 -6.49 -7.79
C ARG A 187 -33.65 -7.96 -7.75
N ARG A 188 -32.98 -8.83 -6.98
CA ARG A 188 -33.41 -10.23 -6.81
C ARG A 188 -34.67 -10.31 -5.97
N TYR A 189 -34.71 -9.57 -4.86
CA TYR A 189 -35.87 -9.52 -3.98
C TYR A 189 -37.15 -9.06 -4.71
N LEU A 190 -37.05 -8.00 -5.52
CA LEU A 190 -38.18 -7.53 -6.34
C LEU A 190 -38.68 -8.59 -7.34
N LYS A 191 -37.77 -9.35 -7.97
CA LYS A 191 -38.15 -10.42 -8.89
C LYS A 191 -38.84 -11.59 -8.21
N GLU A 192 -38.43 -11.96 -7.00
CA GLU A 192 -39.08 -13.01 -6.21
C GLU A 192 -40.49 -12.58 -5.79
N MET A 193 -40.67 -11.32 -5.38
CA MET A 193 -42.00 -10.78 -5.06
C MET A 193 -42.95 -10.71 -6.26
N ASP A 194 -42.44 -10.36 -7.45
CA ASP A 194 -43.24 -10.39 -8.69
C ASP A 194 -43.64 -11.80 -9.12
N TYR A 195 -42.81 -12.81 -8.83
CA TYR A 195 -43.15 -14.21 -9.10
C TYR A 195 -44.25 -14.71 -8.16
N SER A 196 -44.19 -14.34 -6.89
CA SER A 196 -45.19 -14.71 -5.88
C SER A 196 -46.56 -14.06 -6.07
N ARG A 197 -46.69 -13.03 -6.93
CA ARG A 197 -47.98 -12.41 -7.26
C ARG A 197 -48.66 -13.01 -8.50
N ARG A 198 -47.96 -13.86 -9.26
CA ARG A 198 -48.49 -14.49 -10.49
C ARG A 198 -49.00 -15.91 -10.26
N PHE A 199 -48.85 -16.43 -9.05
CA PHE A 199 -49.37 -17.71 -8.57
C PHE A 199 -50.15 -17.45 -7.29
#